data_AF-A0AAV0XRY3-F1
#
_entry.id   AF-A0AAV0XRY3-F1
#
_cell.length_a   1.000
_cell.length_b   1.000
_cell.length_c   1.000
_cell.angle_alpha   90.00
_cell.angle_beta   90.00
_cell.angle_gamma   90.00
#
_symmetry.space_group_name_H-M   'P 1'
#
loop_
_entity.id
_entity.type
_entity.pdbx_description
1 polymer ?
#
loop_
_entity_poly.entity_id
_entity_poly.type
_entity_poly.pdbx_seq_one_letter_code
_entity_poly.pdbx_strand_id
1 'polypeptide(L)'
;MMRSACGSNDHPDSVLFIQMFRLISTYSLIKPPKNSNVTGGEMIETLINIQDLSNVNITKDTLEGELDSIIDKGQFEELPDVIVLMHDHDYRSTSTSSQVLSYLAGYIARKANRFTKCKKCLSSLRNDCLSSSRDKLIDMRSKGNLIHSSNNLFNLISTLEKSTLEALNNEELNMNTLLTITEMIEQGDSIQLVGCVDHKEEFSKAIVRFFLIMHMCFIVKRANYKDTMTSKEKTKKKQESI
;
A
#
# COMPACT_ATOMS: atom_id res chain seq x y z
N MET A 1 -7.85 -26.54 28.04
CA MET A 1 -6.79 -25.56 27.73
C MET A 1 -7.28 -24.11 27.83
N MET A 2 -8.35 -23.71 27.13
CA MET A 2 -8.88 -22.34 27.24
C MET A 2 -9.56 -22.03 28.59
N ARG A 3 -10.37 -22.94 29.12
CA ARG A 3 -11.03 -22.78 30.45
C ARG A 3 -10.03 -22.72 31.60
N SER A 4 -9.01 -23.58 31.55
CA SER A 4 -7.92 -23.63 32.53
C SER A 4 -7.03 -22.37 32.54
N ALA A 5 -7.06 -21.55 31.48
CA ALA A 5 -6.30 -20.30 31.41
C ALA A 5 -7.04 -19.11 32.08
N CYS A 6 -8.32 -19.27 32.42
CA CYS A 6 -9.15 -18.22 33.03
C CYS A 6 -9.28 -18.37 34.56
N GLY A 7 -8.43 -19.19 35.19
CA GLY A 7 -8.45 -19.39 36.64
C GLY A 7 -9.79 -19.97 37.13
N SER A 8 -10.44 -19.28 38.06
CA SER A 8 -11.75 -19.66 38.62
C SER A 8 -12.96 -19.29 37.73
N ASN A 9 -12.73 -18.71 36.56
CA ASN A 9 -13.79 -18.36 35.63
C ASN A 9 -13.97 -19.45 34.56
N ASP A 10 -14.71 -20.50 34.91
CA ASP A 10 -14.97 -21.66 34.04
C ASP A 10 -15.90 -21.36 32.85
N HIS A 11 -16.57 -20.20 32.88
CA HIS A 11 -17.51 -19.73 31.86
C HIS A 11 -17.14 -18.32 31.35
N PRO A 12 -16.01 -18.17 30.63
CA PRO A 12 -15.65 -16.89 30.06
C PRO A 12 -16.69 -16.47 29.01
N ASP A 13 -17.13 -15.22 29.06
CA ASP A 13 -17.93 -14.63 27.99
C ASP A 13 -17.11 -14.57 26.69
N SER A 14 -17.80 -14.54 25.56
CA SER A 14 -17.29 -14.47 24.20
C SER A 14 -16.12 -13.50 24.01
N VAL A 15 -16.16 -12.33 24.64
CA VAL A 15 -15.10 -11.31 24.60
C VAL A 15 -13.83 -11.80 25.30
N LEU A 16 -13.97 -12.33 26.52
CA LEU A 16 -12.85 -12.84 27.32
C LEU A 16 -12.24 -14.09 26.67
N PHE A 17 -13.08 -14.94 26.09
CA PHE A 17 -12.64 -16.12 25.35
C PHE A 17 -11.77 -15.73 24.14
N ILE A 18 -12.19 -14.74 23.35
CA ILE A 18 -11.42 -14.23 22.20
C ILE A 18 -10.10 -13.61 22.63
N GLN A 19 -10.09 -12.84 23.72
CA GLN A 19 -8.87 -12.24 24.25
C GLN A 19 -7.87 -13.30 24.70
N MET A 20 -8.30 -14.31 25.46
CA MET A 20 -7.42 -15.41 25.86
C MET A 20 -6.98 -16.26 24.68
N PHE A 21 -7.84 -16.44 23.68
CA PHE A 21 -7.47 -17.19 22.47
C PHE A 21 -6.31 -16.50 21.75
N ARG A 22 -6.43 -15.18 21.52
CA ARG A 22 -5.35 -14.38 20.92
C ARG A 22 -4.06 -14.42 21.74
N LEU A 23 -4.16 -14.33 23.06
CA LEU A 23 -3.01 -14.37 23.95
C LEU A 23 -2.28 -15.73 23.87
N ILE A 24 -3.01 -16.84 23.98
CA ILE A 24 -2.40 -18.19 23.96
C ILE A 24 -1.87 -18.54 22.56
N SER A 25 -2.55 -18.12 21.49
CA SER A 25 -2.10 -18.30 20.12
C SER A 25 -0.84 -17.51 19.78
N THR A 26 -0.61 -16.36 20.41
CA THR A 26 0.62 -15.56 20.21
C THR A 26 1.75 -16.06 21.10
N TYR A 27 1.45 -16.46 22.34
CA TYR A 27 2.44 -17.01 23.29
C TYR A 27 3.10 -18.29 22.78
N SER A 28 2.38 -19.10 22.00
CA SER A 28 2.91 -20.34 21.41
C SER A 28 3.88 -20.11 20.24
N LEU A 29 3.88 -18.90 19.65
CA LEU A 29 4.75 -18.49 18.55
C LEU A 29 6.05 -17.86 19.04
N ILE A 30 6.07 -17.32 20.26
CA ILE A 30 7.25 -16.67 20.85
C ILE A 30 8.03 -17.72 21.63
N LYS A 31 8.98 -18.38 20.94
CA LYS A 31 9.96 -19.27 21.58
C LYS A 31 11.33 -18.62 21.53
N PRO A 32 12.09 -18.61 22.64
CA PRO A 32 13.48 -18.17 22.61
C PRO A 32 14.26 -19.00 21.58
N PRO A 33 15.19 -18.39 20.84
CA PRO A 33 16.18 -19.12 20.07
C PRO A 33 16.85 -20.16 20.96
N LYS A 34 17.10 -21.37 20.45
CA LYS A 34 17.85 -22.39 21.20
C LYS A 34 19.20 -21.79 21.62
N ASN A 35 19.49 -21.86 22.92
CA ASN A 35 20.67 -21.29 23.60
C ASN A 35 20.65 -19.76 23.80
N SER A 36 19.49 -19.11 23.71
CA SER A 36 19.33 -17.72 24.17
C SER A 36 19.19 -17.67 25.69
N ASN A 37 19.85 -16.70 26.32
CA ASN A 37 19.68 -16.38 27.74
C ASN A 37 18.46 -15.49 28.01
N VAL A 38 17.72 -15.10 26.96
CA VAL A 38 16.52 -14.27 27.05
C VAL A 38 15.31 -15.15 27.31
N THR A 39 14.63 -14.92 28.42
CA THR A 39 13.41 -15.64 28.79
C THR A 39 12.22 -15.18 27.94
N GLY A 40 11.19 -16.03 27.78
CA GLY A 40 10.02 -15.71 26.95
C GLY A 40 9.30 -14.42 27.36
N GLY A 41 9.36 -14.06 28.65
CA GLY A 41 8.82 -12.80 29.18
C GLY A 41 9.59 -11.56 28.73
N GLU A 42 10.92 -11.62 28.69
CA GLU A 42 11.79 -10.49 28.30
C GLU A 42 11.71 -10.19 26.79
N MET A 43 11.41 -11.19 25.94
CA MET A 43 11.10 -10.97 24.52
C MET A 43 9.78 -10.22 24.33
N ILE A 44 8.78 -10.54 25.14
CA ILE A 44 7.50 -9.83 25.13
C ILE A 44 7.71 -8.40 25.64
N GLU A 45 8.50 -8.22 26.68
CA GLU A 45 8.84 -6.91 27.21
C GLU A 45 9.64 -6.07 26.22
N THR A 46 10.60 -6.62 25.48
CA THR A 46 11.33 -5.90 24.42
C THR A 46 10.47 -5.60 23.19
N LEU A 47 9.50 -6.47 22.84
CA LEU A 47 8.51 -6.18 21.79
C LEU A 47 7.50 -5.10 22.22
N ILE A 48 7.21 -4.99 23.51
CA ILE A 48 6.31 -4.00 24.10
C ILE A 48 7.03 -2.67 24.37
N ASN A 49 8.30 -2.71 24.78
CA ASN A 49 9.11 -1.56 25.22
C ASN A 49 10.04 -1.01 24.12
N ILE A 50 9.62 -1.03 22.84
CA ILE A 50 10.30 -0.33 21.71
C ILE A 50 10.18 1.22 21.87
N GLN A 51 10.08 1.73 23.09
CA GLN A 51 10.02 3.15 23.42
C GLN A 51 11.42 3.79 23.55
N ASP A 52 12.52 3.03 23.45
CA ASP A 52 13.90 3.55 23.44
C ASP A 52 14.46 3.90 22.04
N LEU A 53 13.60 4.37 21.13
CA LEU A 53 13.98 5.21 19.98
C LEU A 53 13.77 6.70 20.28
N SER A 54 13.83 7.05 21.57
CA SER A 54 13.46 8.34 22.18
C SER A 54 14.33 9.55 21.78
N ASN A 55 15.18 9.45 20.76
CA ASN A 55 15.85 10.61 20.14
C ASN A 55 15.37 10.92 18.71
N VAL A 56 14.25 10.34 18.25
CA VAL A 56 13.61 10.66 16.94
C VAL A 56 12.17 11.18 17.13
N ASN A 57 11.89 11.83 18.27
CA ASN A 57 10.56 12.33 18.63
C ASN A 57 10.19 13.72 18.05
N ILE A 58 10.89 14.22 17.02
CA ILE A 58 10.50 15.44 16.30
C ILE A 58 9.87 15.12 14.92
N THR A 59 10.05 13.90 14.40
CA THR A 59 9.57 13.51 13.06
C THR A 59 8.43 12.50 13.09
N LYS A 60 8.38 11.62 14.09
CA LYS A 60 7.37 10.55 14.18
C LYS A 60 5.96 11.06 14.53
N ASP A 61 5.82 11.93 15.53
CA ASP A 61 4.52 12.48 15.94
C ASP A 61 3.88 13.40 14.88
N THR A 62 4.70 14.08 14.07
CA THR A 62 4.26 14.96 12.97
C THR A 62 3.79 14.17 11.74
N LEU A 63 4.45 13.05 11.44
CA LEU A 63 4.09 12.14 10.34
C LEU A 63 2.92 11.22 10.70
N GLU A 64 2.87 10.69 11.92
CA GLU A 64 1.75 9.87 12.41
C GLU A 64 0.45 10.69 12.50
N GLY A 65 0.49 11.97 12.91
CA GLY A 65 -0.68 12.86 12.88
C GLY A 65 -1.18 13.23 11.47
N GLU A 66 -0.28 13.36 10.48
CA GLU A 66 -0.67 13.59 9.08
C GLU A 66 -1.19 12.33 8.39
N LEU A 67 -0.71 11.13 8.78
CA LEU A 67 -1.13 9.85 8.22
C LEU A 67 -2.42 9.32 8.86
N ASP A 68 -2.66 9.54 10.16
CA ASP A 68 -3.90 9.14 10.83
C ASP A 68 -5.12 9.92 10.31
N SER A 69 -4.96 11.21 9.97
CA SER A 69 -6.02 11.97 9.25
C SER A 69 -6.31 11.44 7.84
N ILE A 70 -5.37 10.71 7.22
CA ILE A 70 -5.50 10.10 5.89
C ILE A 70 -6.14 8.71 5.99
N ILE A 71 -5.98 8.02 7.13
CA ILE A 71 -6.52 6.68 7.41
C ILE A 71 -7.97 6.75 7.92
N ASP A 72 -8.34 7.73 8.75
CA ASP A 72 -9.67 7.79 9.41
C ASP A 72 -10.88 8.00 8.48
N LYS A 73 -10.71 8.30 7.19
CA LYS A 73 -11.82 8.46 6.22
C LYS A 73 -11.80 7.49 5.04
N GLY A 74 -10.87 6.54 4.98
CA GLY A 74 -10.59 5.78 3.76
C GLY A 74 -10.41 4.28 3.93
N GLN A 75 -11.49 3.52 4.15
CA GLN A 75 -11.48 2.05 4.10
C GLN A 75 -10.84 1.55 2.79
N PHE A 76 -9.62 1.04 2.81
CA PHE A 76 -9.05 0.32 1.69
C PHE A 76 -9.67 -1.09 1.69
N GLU A 77 -10.68 -1.31 0.86
CA GLU A 77 -11.08 -2.68 0.55
C GLU A 77 -9.90 -3.37 -0.13
N GLU A 78 -9.35 -4.35 0.58
CA GLU A 78 -8.44 -5.33 -0.01
C GLU A 78 -9.24 -6.10 -1.07
N LEU A 79 -8.82 -5.98 -2.33
CA LEU A 79 -9.25 -6.87 -3.41
C LEU A 79 -8.35 -8.11 -3.34
N PRO A 80 -8.84 -9.28 -2.89
CA PRO A 80 -8.03 -10.49 -2.77
C PRO A 80 -7.51 -10.99 -4.13
N ASP A 81 -8.22 -10.67 -5.21
CA ASP A 81 -7.94 -11.18 -6.56
C ASP A 81 -6.76 -10.51 -7.27
N VAL A 82 -6.30 -9.33 -6.83
CA VAL A 82 -5.13 -8.67 -7.46
C VAL A 82 -3.82 -9.29 -6.96
N ILE A 83 -3.79 -9.79 -5.72
CA ILE A 83 -2.60 -10.33 -5.06
C ILE A 83 -2.10 -11.61 -5.76
N VAL A 84 -3.02 -12.44 -6.28
CA VAL A 84 -2.66 -13.68 -6.98
C VAL A 84 -1.98 -13.39 -8.33
N LEU A 85 -2.34 -12.29 -9.00
CA LEU A 85 -1.78 -11.89 -10.30
C LEU A 85 -0.46 -11.09 -10.18
N MET A 86 -0.02 -10.74 -8.96
CA MET A 86 1.26 -10.07 -8.73
C MET A 86 2.48 -10.97 -8.97
N HIS A 87 2.32 -12.23 -9.38
CA HIS A 87 3.43 -13.18 -9.47
C HIS A 87 4.48 -12.86 -10.55
N ASP A 88 4.24 -11.93 -11.50
CA ASP A 88 5.12 -11.83 -12.68
C ASP A 88 5.60 -10.42 -13.07
N HIS A 89 5.09 -9.33 -12.46
CA HIS A 89 5.49 -7.97 -12.89
C HIS A 89 6.70 -7.43 -12.13
N ASP A 90 7.89 -7.53 -12.70
CA ASP A 90 9.06 -6.83 -12.17
C ASP A 90 9.01 -5.33 -12.50
N TYR A 91 8.78 -4.49 -11.48
CA TYR A 91 8.72 -3.02 -11.63
C TYR A 91 10.07 -2.43 -12.05
N ARG A 92 11.16 -3.20 -12.01
CA ARG A 92 12.51 -2.77 -12.43
C ARG A 92 12.80 -2.98 -13.93
N SER A 93 11.94 -3.66 -14.69
CA SER A 93 12.32 -4.13 -16.03
C SER A 93 11.32 -3.87 -17.17
N THR A 94 10.13 -3.34 -16.90
CA THR A 94 9.08 -3.25 -17.93
C THR A 94 8.32 -1.92 -17.88
N SER A 95 8.22 -1.25 -19.04
CA SER A 95 7.33 -0.10 -19.21
C SER A 95 5.87 -0.51 -18.95
N THR A 96 5.21 0.15 -18.00
CA THR A 96 3.80 -0.14 -17.69
C THR A 96 2.93 0.08 -18.93
N SER A 97 2.16 -0.95 -19.33
CA SER A 97 1.37 -0.88 -20.55
C SER A 97 0.26 0.17 -20.41
N SER A 98 -0.05 0.85 -21.53
CA SER A 98 -1.11 1.87 -21.56
C SER A 98 -2.47 1.36 -21.05
N GLN A 99 -2.74 0.06 -21.22
CA GLN A 99 -3.96 -0.60 -20.74
C GLN A 99 -4.00 -0.75 -19.23
N VAL A 100 -2.86 -1.08 -18.60
CA VAL A 100 -2.75 -1.15 -17.13
C VAL A 100 -2.84 0.25 -16.54
N LEU A 101 -2.19 1.24 -17.16
CA LEU A 101 -2.28 2.64 -16.74
C LEU A 101 -3.70 3.19 -16.84
N SER A 102 -4.45 2.86 -17.90
CA SER A 102 -5.85 3.30 -17.99
C SER A 102 -6.72 2.66 -16.91
N TYR A 103 -6.51 1.38 -16.62
CA TYR A 103 -7.19 0.70 -15.52
C TYR A 103 -6.88 1.34 -14.16
N LEU A 104 -5.60 1.67 -13.92
CA LEU A 104 -5.15 2.34 -12.70
C LEU A 104 -5.76 3.76 -12.57
N ALA A 105 -5.75 4.53 -13.65
CA ALA A 105 -6.38 5.84 -13.70
C ALA A 105 -7.90 5.74 -13.42
N GLY A 106 -8.58 4.73 -13.95
CA GLY A 106 -9.98 4.44 -13.63
C GLY A 106 -10.21 4.08 -12.16
N TYR A 107 -9.29 3.34 -11.54
CA TYR A 107 -9.33 3.05 -10.11
C TYR A 107 -9.20 4.33 -9.26
N ILE A 108 -8.24 5.20 -9.59
CA ILE A 108 -8.03 6.49 -8.91
C ILE A 108 -9.26 7.38 -9.08
N ALA A 109 -9.83 7.45 -10.28
CA ALA A 109 -11.07 8.17 -10.54
C ALA A 109 -12.23 7.67 -9.65
N ARG A 110 -12.33 6.36 -9.43
CA ARG A 110 -13.33 5.78 -8.50
C ARG A 110 -13.10 6.24 -7.06
N LYS A 111 -11.84 6.31 -6.63
CA LYS A 111 -11.47 6.70 -5.26
C LYS A 111 -11.53 8.22 -5.05
N ALA A 112 -11.64 9.03 -6.09
CA ALA A 112 -11.68 10.48 -6.02
C ALA A 112 -12.77 11.08 -5.10
N ASN A 113 -13.88 10.35 -4.89
CA ASN A 113 -14.92 10.70 -3.92
C ASN A 113 -14.43 10.80 -2.45
N ARG A 114 -13.24 10.26 -2.17
CA ARG A 114 -12.56 10.37 -0.86
C ARG A 114 -11.84 11.70 -0.72
N PHE A 115 -11.42 12.31 -1.82
CA PHE A 115 -10.60 13.53 -1.83
C PHE A 115 -11.46 14.79 -2.00
N THR A 116 -12.62 14.68 -2.65
CA THR A 116 -13.51 15.82 -2.89
C THR A 116 -14.98 15.41 -2.96
N LYS A 117 -15.86 16.35 -2.63
CA LYS A 117 -17.32 16.27 -2.89
C LYS A 117 -17.74 17.12 -4.09
N CYS A 118 -16.81 17.81 -4.75
CA CYS A 118 -17.12 18.64 -5.90
C CYS A 118 -17.49 17.77 -7.11
N LYS A 119 -18.76 17.83 -7.53
CA LYS A 119 -19.28 17.06 -8.67
C LYS A 119 -18.53 17.37 -9.97
N LYS A 120 -18.14 18.63 -10.21
CA LYS A 120 -17.38 19.04 -11.40
C LYS A 120 -15.98 18.42 -11.45
N CYS A 121 -15.29 18.32 -10.31
CA CYS A 121 -14.01 17.62 -10.24
C CYS A 121 -14.17 16.12 -10.52
N LEU A 122 -15.16 15.48 -9.92
CA LEU A 122 -15.42 14.06 -10.11
C LEU A 122 -15.79 13.72 -11.57
N SER A 123 -16.61 14.56 -12.22
CA SER A 123 -16.94 14.39 -13.64
C SER A 123 -15.72 14.63 -14.54
N SER A 124 -14.83 15.55 -14.19
CA SER A 124 -13.62 15.84 -14.98
C SER A 124 -12.63 14.67 -15.09
N LEU A 125 -12.75 13.67 -14.20
CA LEU A 125 -11.90 12.49 -14.20
C LEU A 125 -12.37 11.38 -15.14
N ARG A 126 -13.58 11.48 -15.67
CA ARG A 126 -14.23 10.41 -16.43
C ARG A 126 -14.32 10.78 -17.91
N ASN A 127 -14.26 9.77 -18.77
CA ASN A 127 -14.59 9.90 -20.18
C ASN A 127 -15.79 9.01 -20.48
N ASP A 128 -16.98 9.59 -20.54
CA ASP A 128 -18.21 8.81 -20.71
C ASP A 128 -18.48 8.42 -22.18
N CYS A 129 -17.68 8.92 -23.13
CA CYS A 129 -18.07 8.92 -24.54
C CYS A 129 -17.21 8.05 -25.47
N LEU A 130 -15.99 7.65 -25.10
CA LEU A 130 -15.07 6.98 -26.01
C LEU A 130 -14.21 5.92 -25.33
N SER A 131 -14.41 4.65 -25.71
CA SER A 131 -13.41 3.59 -25.54
C SER A 131 -12.26 3.88 -26.50
N SER A 132 -11.06 4.07 -25.94
CA SER A 132 -9.82 4.23 -26.69
C SER A 132 -9.03 2.93 -26.71
N SER A 133 -8.00 2.83 -27.56
CA SER A 133 -7.14 1.62 -27.64
C SER A 133 -6.45 1.25 -26.31
N ARG A 134 -6.26 2.22 -25.42
CA ARG A 134 -5.75 2.03 -24.05
C ARG A 134 -6.82 1.51 -23.08
N ASP A 135 -8.10 1.53 -23.43
CA ASP A 135 -9.18 1.09 -22.52
C ASP A 135 -9.56 -0.37 -22.71
N LYS A 136 -8.91 -1.08 -23.63
CA LYS A 136 -9.19 -2.51 -23.94
C LYS A 136 -9.29 -3.40 -22.70
N LEU A 137 -8.43 -3.21 -21.71
CA LEU A 137 -8.46 -4.01 -20.48
C LEU A 137 -9.68 -3.68 -19.62
N ILE A 138 -10.11 -2.42 -19.61
CA ILE A 138 -11.35 -1.99 -18.98
C ILE A 138 -12.52 -2.61 -19.75
N ASP A 139 -12.56 -2.47 -21.08
CA ASP A 139 -13.63 -3.02 -21.92
C ASP A 139 -13.82 -4.52 -21.74
N MET A 140 -12.71 -5.29 -21.71
CA MET A 140 -12.74 -6.74 -21.55
C MET A 140 -13.14 -7.19 -20.13
N ARG A 141 -12.77 -6.41 -19.10
CA ARG A 141 -12.99 -6.79 -17.69
C ARG A 141 -14.24 -6.15 -17.08
N SER A 142 -14.79 -5.11 -17.70
CA SER A 142 -15.88 -4.33 -17.16
C SER A 142 -17.18 -5.14 -17.23
N LYS A 143 -17.80 -5.34 -16.06
CA LYS A 143 -19.22 -5.74 -15.95
C LYS A 143 -20.13 -4.51 -15.87
N GLY A 144 -19.78 -3.42 -16.57
CA GLY A 144 -20.46 -2.13 -16.54
C GLY A 144 -20.06 -1.19 -15.40
N ASN A 145 -19.20 -1.65 -14.48
CA ASN A 145 -18.88 -0.90 -13.26
C ASN A 145 -17.51 -0.21 -13.27
N LEU A 146 -16.64 -0.49 -14.26
CA LEU A 146 -15.31 0.13 -14.36
C LEU A 146 -15.39 1.54 -14.96
N ILE A 147 -14.44 2.40 -14.58
CA ILE A 147 -14.43 3.81 -15.01
C ILE A 147 -13.39 3.98 -16.11
N HIS A 148 -13.84 4.53 -17.25
CA HIS A 148 -12.97 5.06 -18.28
C HIS A 148 -12.46 6.43 -17.84
N SER A 149 -11.14 6.57 -17.71
CA SER A 149 -10.52 7.81 -17.25
C SER A 149 -10.49 8.87 -18.35
N SER A 150 -10.55 10.14 -17.95
CA SER A 150 -10.32 11.27 -18.86
C SER A 150 -8.87 11.28 -19.35
N ASN A 151 -8.63 11.88 -20.52
CA ASN A 151 -7.27 12.03 -21.07
C ASN A 151 -6.34 12.75 -20.10
N ASN A 152 -6.84 13.78 -19.41
CA ASN A 152 -6.04 14.55 -18.47
C ASN A 152 -5.61 13.69 -17.28
N LEU A 153 -6.52 12.89 -16.73
CA LEU A 153 -6.17 11.97 -15.64
C LEU A 153 -5.19 10.89 -16.11
N PHE A 154 -5.43 10.29 -17.29
CA PHE A 154 -4.52 9.29 -17.83
C PHE A 154 -3.10 9.84 -18.02
N ASN A 155 -2.97 11.04 -18.59
CA ASN A 155 -1.67 11.69 -18.80
C ASN A 155 -0.97 12.01 -17.48
N LEU A 156 -1.72 12.50 -16.48
CA LEU A 156 -1.22 12.70 -15.13
C LEU A 156 -0.62 11.41 -14.55
N ILE A 157 -1.41 10.33 -14.51
CA ILE A 157 -0.98 9.04 -13.96
C ILE A 157 0.19 8.45 -14.75
N SER A 158 0.22 8.62 -16.06
CA SER A 158 1.32 8.13 -16.91
C SER A 158 2.63 8.85 -16.60
N THR A 159 2.57 10.16 -16.33
CA THR A 159 3.74 10.95 -15.95
C THR A 159 4.26 10.50 -14.58
N LEU A 160 3.36 10.35 -13.60
CA LEU A 160 3.73 9.89 -12.25
C LEU A 160 4.29 8.47 -12.25
N GLU A 161 3.74 7.56 -13.07
CA GLU A 161 4.28 6.20 -13.23
C GLU A 161 5.70 6.26 -13.79
N LYS A 162 5.93 7.04 -14.84
CA LYS A 162 7.23 7.15 -15.49
C LYS A 162 8.29 7.61 -14.48
N SER A 163 8.01 8.68 -13.72
CA SER A 163 8.92 9.18 -12.68
C SER A 163 9.15 8.15 -11.57
N THR A 164 8.10 7.42 -11.17
CA THR A 164 8.23 6.33 -10.19
C THR A 164 9.16 5.23 -10.68
N LEU A 165 8.98 4.74 -11.91
CA LEU A 165 9.80 3.68 -12.48
C LEU A 165 11.26 4.13 -12.67
N GLU A 166 11.47 5.39 -13.08
CA GLU A 166 12.80 5.96 -13.26
C GLU A 166 13.57 6.01 -11.93
N ALA A 167 12.93 6.47 -10.85
CA ALA A 167 13.53 6.46 -9.51
C ALA A 167 13.88 5.04 -9.03
N LEU A 168 13.00 4.06 -9.26
CA LEU A 168 13.22 2.65 -8.87
C LEU A 168 14.30 1.95 -9.70
N ASN A 169 14.57 2.44 -10.91
CA ASN A 169 15.64 1.92 -11.76
C ASN A 169 17.00 2.52 -11.37
N ASN A 170 17.03 3.79 -10.97
CA ASN A 170 18.24 4.53 -10.63
C ASN A 170 18.80 4.17 -9.24
N GLU A 171 17.93 3.88 -8.27
CA GLU A 171 18.33 3.60 -6.88
C GLU A 171 17.69 2.32 -6.33
N GLU A 172 18.35 1.69 -5.36
CA GLU A 172 17.70 0.64 -4.56
C GLU A 172 16.62 1.25 -3.65
N LEU A 173 15.52 0.52 -3.46
CA LEU A 173 14.42 0.95 -2.61
C LEU A 173 14.92 1.29 -1.21
N ASN A 174 14.79 2.55 -0.83
CA ASN A 174 15.23 3.07 0.45
C ASN A 174 14.24 4.13 1.01
N MET A 175 14.53 4.66 2.20
CA MET A 175 13.69 5.64 2.90
C MET A 175 13.45 6.94 2.09
N ASN A 176 14.37 7.30 1.19
CA ASN A 176 14.32 8.51 0.37
C ASN A 176 13.64 8.31 -0.98
N THR A 177 13.25 7.09 -1.36
CA THR A 177 12.68 6.80 -2.70
C THR A 177 11.50 7.71 -3.05
N LEU A 178 10.63 8.02 -2.09
CA LEU A 178 9.49 8.93 -2.31
C LEU A 178 9.92 10.38 -2.55
N LEU A 179 10.99 10.82 -1.87
CA LEU A 179 11.60 12.13 -2.10
C LEU A 179 12.21 12.19 -3.50
N THR A 180 13.00 11.18 -3.88
CA THR A 180 13.60 11.06 -5.21
C THR A 180 12.54 11.13 -6.32
N ILE A 181 11.40 10.46 -6.16
CA ILE A 181 10.30 10.53 -7.13
C ILE A 181 9.72 11.95 -7.21
N THR A 182 9.57 12.61 -6.06
CA THR A 182 9.02 13.98 -6.02
C THR A 182 9.96 14.96 -6.73
N GLU A 183 11.27 14.83 -6.50
CA GLU A 183 12.29 15.63 -7.20
C GLU A 183 12.29 15.37 -8.72
N MET A 184 12.15 14.12 -9.15
CA MET A 184 12.04 13.76 -10.57
C MET A 184 10.78 14.32 -11.23
N ILE A 185 9.68 14.41 -10.47
CA ILE A 185 8.43 15.02 -10.92
C ILE A 185 8.58 16.55 -11.04
N GLU A 186 9.30 17.19 -10.11
CA GLU A 186 9.55 18.64 -10.13
C GLU A 186 10.51 19.07 -11.25
N GLN A 187 11.53 18.26 -11.53
CA GLN A 187 12.53 18.54 -12.57
C GLN A 187 12.06 18.17 -13.99
N GLY A 188 11.01 17.34 -14.09
CA GLY A 188 10.48 16.83 -15.35
C GLY A 188 9.54 17.80 -16.09
N ASP A 189 8.80 17.25 -17.05
CA ASP A 189 7.79 17.98 -17.81
C ASP A 189 6.64 18.46 -16.91
N SER A 190 6.01 19.58 -17.29
CA SER A 190 4.87 20.14 -16.54
C SER A 190 3.76 19.10 -16.36
N ILE A 191 3.38 18.85 -15.10
CA ILE A 191 2.34 17.89 -14.74
C ILE A 191 0.98 18.33 -15.30
N GLN A 192 0.26 17.40 -15.92
CA GLN A 192 -1.12 17.63 -16.35
C GLN A 192 -2.05 17.76 -15.14
N LEU A 193 -2.53 18.98 -14.91
CA LEU A 193 -3.50 19.25 -13.85
C LEU A 193 -4.92 18.79 -14.24
N VAL A 194 -5.67 18.34 -13.23
CA VAL A 194 -7.04 17.81 -13.30
C VAL A 194 -7.98 18.51 -12.31
N GLY A 195 -9.28 18.43 -12.54
CA GLY A 195 -10.29 19.11 -11.72
C GLY A 195 -10.99 20.25 -12.43
N CYS A 196 -11.96 20.86 -11.74
CA CYS A 196 -12.63 22.06 -12.24
C CYS A 196 -11.76 23.31 -12.03
N VAL A 197 -12.12 24.42 -12.68
CA VAL A 197 -11.39 25.70 -12.63
C VAL A 197 -11.08 26.13 -11.19
N ASP A 198 -12.02 25.95 -10.27
CA ASP A 198 -11.90 26.40 -8.88
C ASP A 198 -10.97 25.55 -8.00
N HIS A 199 -10.87 24.23 -8.27
CA HIS A 199 -10.15 23.28 -7.40
C HIS A 199 -8.98 22.58 -8.11
N LYS A 200 -8.59 23.06 -9.29
CA LYS A 200 -7.67 22.37 -10.20
C LYS A 200 -6.35 22.01 -9.53
N GLU A 201 -5.77 22.91 -8.75
CA GLU A 201 -4.50 22.68 -8.06
C GLU A 201 -4.64 21.76 -6.85
N GLU A 202 -5.53 22.08 -5.91
CA GLU A 202 -5.73 21.29 -4.69
C GLU A 202 -6.14 19.85 -5.02
N PHE A 203 -7.02 19.67 -6.00
CA PHE A 203 -7.48 18.36 -6.41
C PHE A 203 -6.39 17.55 -7.11
N SER A 204 -5.56 18.19 -7.94
CA SER A 204 -4.40 17.54 -8.55
C SER A 204 -3.40 17.09 -7.48
N LYS A 205 -3.10 17.94 -6.49
CA LYS A 205 -2.23 17.59 -5.35
C LYS A 205 -2.76 16.36 -4.59
N ALA A 206 -4.06 16.31 -4.32
CA ALA A 206 -4.67 15.16 -3.65
C ALA A 206 -4.54 13.87 -4.47
N ILE A 207 -4.69 13.94 -5.79
CA ILE A 207 -4.51 12.78 -6.69
C ILE A 207 -3.05 12.33 -6.73
N VAL A 208 -2.09 13.25 -6.84
CA VAL A 208 -0.65 12.94 -6.81
C VAL A 208 -0.30 12.26 -5.48
N ARG A 209 -0.71 12.85 -4.35
CA ARG A 209 -0.48 12.27 -3.00
C ARG A 209 -1.05 10.86 -2.91
N PHE A 210 -2.30 10.66 -3.34
CA PHE A 210 -2.93 9.35 -3.31
C PHE A 210 -2.19 8.33 -4.18
N PHE A 211 -1.80 8.72 -5.39
CA PHE A 211 -1.06 7.85 -6.31
C PHE A 211 0.27 7.41 -5.68
N LEU A 212 1.10 8.35 -5.20
CA LEU A 212 2.42 8.04 -4.66
C LEU A 212 2.33 7.11 -3.44
N ILE A 213 1.41 7.37 -2.51
CA ILE A 213 1.21 6.52 -1.33
C ILE A 213 0.77 5.11 -1.74
N MET A 214 -0.29 5.02 -2.56
CA MET A 214 -0.82 3.74 -3.02
C MET A 214 0.25 2.93 -3.75
N HIS A 215 1.02 3.57 -4.62
CA HIS A 215 2.06 2.93 -5.41
C HIS A 215 3.22 2.45 -4.53
N MET A 216 3.70 3.28 -3.60
CA MET A 216 4.70 2.88 -2.62
C MET A 216 4.27 1.69 -1.77
N CYS A 217 3.01 1.66 -1.32
CA CYS A 217 2.49 0.50 -0.62
C CYS A 217 2.57 -0.78 -1.47
N PHE A 218 2.27 -0.70 -2.77
CA PHE A 218 2.39 -1.86 -3.65
C PHE A 218 3.84 -2.28 -3.89
N ILE A 219 4.74 -1.32 -4.09
CA ILE A 219 6.18 -1.58 -4.27
C ILE A 219 6.75 -2.27 -3.02
N VAL A 220 6.52 -1.70 -1.83
CA VAL A 220 7.01 -2.26 -0.56
C VAL A 220 6.42 -3.64 -0.28
N LYS A 221 5.11 -3.81 -0.48
CA LYS A 221 4.46 -5.13 -0.33
C LYS A 221 5.10 -6.18 -1.24
N ARG A 222 5.43 -5.80 -2.48
CA ARG A 222 6.11 -6.70 -3.42
C ARG A 222 7.55 -7.02 -3.01
N ALA A 223 8.32 -6.01 -2.59
CA ALA A 223 9.69 -6.20 -2.11
C ALA A 223 9.72 -7.18 -0.92
N ASN A 224 8.87 -6.93 0.09
CA ASN A 224 8.72 -7.79 1.27
C ASN A 224 8.32 -9.22 0.90
N TYR A 225 7.42 -9.37 -0.08
CA TYR A 225 7.03 -10.69 -0.57
C TYR A 225 8.22 -11.42 -1.21
N LYS A 226 8.97 -10.76 -2.10
CA LYS A 226 10.16 -11.34 -2.74
C LYS A 226 11.17 -11.81 -1.70
N ASP A 227 11.50 -10.97 -0.72
CA ASP A 227 12.46 -11.30 0.36
C ASP A 227 12.00 -12.49 1.20
N THR A 228 10.70 -12.56 1.50
CA THR A 228 10.10 -13.69 2.22
C THR A 228 10.23 -14.99 1.42
N MET A 229 9.98 -14.95 0.12
CA MET A 229 10.12 -16.12 -0.75
C MET A 229 11.57 -16.56 -0.89
N THR A 230 12.52 -15.63 -1.08
CA THR A 230 13.94 -15.97 -1.16
C THR A 230 14.45 -16.60 0.14
N SER A 231 13.97 -16.10 1.28
CA SER A 231 14.31 -16.65 2.60
C SER A 231 13.78 -18.08 2.77
N LYS A 232 12.57 -18.36 2.30
CA LYS A 232 11.99 -19.72 2.29
C LYS A 232 12.77 -20.68 1.38
N GLU A 233 13.19 -20.24 0.20
CA GLU A 233 13.99 -21.06 -0.72
C GLU A 233 15.38 -21.38 -0.16
N LYS A 234 16.07 -20.39 0.44
CA LYS A 234 17.35 -20.61 1.14
C LYS A 234 17.20 -21.63 2.28
N THR A 235 16.08 -21.61 2.98
CA THR A 235 15.78 -22.55 4.07
C THR A 235 15.55 -23.97 3.55
N LYS A 236 14.80 -24.13 2.45
CA LYS A 236 14.59 -25.44 1.79
C LYS A 236 15.89 -26.05 1.27
N LYS A 237 16.71 -25.28 0.55
CA LYS A 237 18.00 -25.76 0.01
C LYS A 237 18.95 -26.23 1.12
N LYS A 238 18.92 -25.57 2.28
CA LYS A 238 19.73 -25.95 3.46
C LYS A 238 19.23 -27.23 4.15
N GLN A 239 17.95 -27.56 4.01
CA GLN A 239 17.37 -28.81 4.51
C GLN A 239 17.59 -29.99 3.55
N GLU A 240 17.73 -29.73 2.25
CA GLU A 240 18.03 -30.73 1.22
C GLU A 240 19.53 -31.09 1.12
N SER A 241 20.40 -30.33 1.79
CA SER A 241 21.86 -30.53 1.81
C SER A 241 22.39 -31.16 3.10
N ILE A 242 21.49 -31.72 3.91
CA ILE A 242 21.75 -32.52 5.12
C ILE A 242 21.19 -33.93 4.87
#